data_AF-A0A1J5QS04-F1
#
_entry.id   AF-A0A1J5QS04-F1
#
_cell.length_a   1.000
_cell.length_b   1.000
_cell.length_c   1.000
_cell.angle_alpha   90.00
_cell.angle_beta   90.00
_cell.angle_gamma   90.00
#
_symmetry.space_group_name_H-M   'P 1'
#
loop_
_entity.id
_entity.type
_entity.pdbx_description
1 polymer ?
#
loop_
_entity_poly.entity_id
_entity_poly.type
_entity_poly.pdbx_seq_one_letter_code
_entity_poly.pdbx_strand_id
1 'polypeptide(L)'
;MTKFEPSFLDAVIKAYDIRGTVPDQLTVELSRAVGAAFVRLVGSHGGSIVIGEDMRPSSPELAQAFSEGANSQGADVIRIGLASTDQLYFAAGRFNMPGAMFTASHNPAEYNGIKLCRAGAAPVGQDSGLRAIRDELIAGVPEFPGQPGKTTFQDVLPDYAEHLISLVDVEKIRPLVVAVDAGNGMAGHTAPAVLGRLPVKVVPLYFELDGTFPNHEANPIDPENLRDLQEAVLKSGADIGLAFDGDADRCFIVDELGQIVSPSTLCALIARNELHRRKGAKIIHNLITSRAVPEVILENGGTPVRTRVGHSFIKAEMAATGAIFGGEHSGHFYFSDFWNADSGMLAALHVISALGNTSEPLSEILRPFNRYIESGEINSQVENAQEGISRVKAAFEPRPGVSLDYLDGMTVSAKEWWFNLRASNTEPLLRLNVEAASDEKMKSIRDEVLSLVRS
;
A
#
# COMPACT_ATOMS: atom_id res chain seq x y z
N MET A 1 -17.59 24.31 20.00
CA MET A 1 -16.62 23.21 19.84
C MET A 1 -17.36 21.89 19.90
N THR A 2 -17.42 21.17 18.78
CA THR A 2 -17.86 19.78 18.78
C THR A 2 -16.86 18.96 19.59
N LYS A 3 -17.36 18.13 20.50
CA LYS A 3 -16.57 17.15 21.24
C LYS A 3 -17.04 15.77 20.86
N PHE A 4 -16.10 14.84 20.72
CA PHE A 4 -16.40 13.46 20.36
C PHE A 4 -16.11 12.56 21.55
N GLU A 5 -16.95 11.52 21.71
CA GLU A 5 -16.75 10.51 22.73
C GLU A 5 -15.46 9.70 22.42
N PRO A 6 -14.59 9.44 23.42
CA PRO A 6 -13.34 8.72 23.19
C PRO A 6 -13.53 7.35 22.54
N SER A 7 -14.54 6.58 22.97
CA SER A 7 -14.84 5.25 22.44
C SER A 7 -15.27 5.27 20.97
N PHE A 8 -15.96 6.34 20.55
CA PHE A 8 -16.31 6.56 19.15
C PHE A 8 -15.07 6.82 18.31
N LEU A 9 -14.15 7.67 18.79
CA LEU A 9 -12.90 7.96 18.09
C LEU A 9 -11.97 6.74 18.00
N ASP A 10 -11.90 5.91 19.03
CA ASP A 10 -11.11 4.67 19.01
C ASP A 10 -11.62 3.68 17.94
N ALA A 11 -12.90 3.75 17.59
CA ALA A 11 -13.50 2.94 16.54
C ALA A 11 -13.17 3.43 15.13
N VAL A 12 -12.67 4.66 14.93
CA VAL A 12 -12.42 5.24 13.59
C VAL A 12 -10.98 5.70 13.37
N ILE A 13 -10.28 6.18 14.41
CA ILE A 13 -8.87 6.56 14.32
C ILE A 13 -8.03 5.29 14.53
N LYS A 14 -7.47 4.77 13.44
CA LYS A 14 -6.69 3.53 13.43
C LYS A 14 -5.20 3.82 13.62
N ALA A 15 -4.37 2.80 13.47
CA ALA A 15 -2.91 2.93 13.61
C ALA A 15 -2.29 3.87 12.56
N TYR A 16 -2.92 3.98 11.40
CA TYR A 16 -2.31 4.46 10.16
C TYR A 16 -3.13 5.52 9.41
N ASP A 17 -4.43 5.57 9.69
CA ASP A 17 -5.39 6.45 9.04
C ASP A 17 -6.67 6.56 9.88
N ILE A 18 -7.61 7.34 9.39
CA ILE A 18 -8.98 7.43 9.91
C ILE A 18 -9.88 6.64 8.97
N ARG A 19 -10.74 5.76 9.48
CA ARG A 19 -11.58 4.88 8.64
C ARG A 19 -12.86 4.47 9.35
N GLY A 20 -13.97 4.49 8.63
CA GLY A 20 -15.28 4.05 9.13
C GLY A 20 -16.36 4.04 8.06
N THR A 21 -17.52 3.50 8.39
CA THR A 21 -18.71 3.56 7.53
C THR A 21 -19.30 4.97 7.43
N VAL A 22 -19.89 5.30 6.30
CA VAL A 22 -20.59 6.57 6.06
C VAL A 22 -22.10 6.31 5.93
N PRO A 23 -22.97 7.08 6.61
CA PRO A 23 -22.67 8.27 7.41
C PRO A 23 -22.39 7.99 8.90
N ASP A 24 -22.42 6.73 9.35
CA ASP A 24 -22.52 6.42 10.79
C ASP A 24 -21.24 6.71 11.59
N GLN A 25 -20.08 6.30 11.07
CA GLN A 25 -18.81 6.39 11.78
C GLN A 25 -17.94 7.55 11.29
N LEU A 26 -17.89 7.76 9.98
CA LEU A 26 -17.22 8.90 9.37
C LEU A 26 -18.25 9.92 8.89
N THR A 27 -18.52 10.90 9.75
CA THR A 27 -19.52 11.95 9.51
C THR A 27 -18.90 13.21 8.92
N VAL A 28 -19.73 14.05 8.29
CA VAL A 28 -19.37 15.41 7.87
C VAL A 28 -18.83 16.25 9.03
N GLU A 29 -19.42 16.12 10.21
CA GLU A 29 -18.99 16.83 11.42
C GLU A 29 -17.61 16.38 11.89
N LEU A 30 -17.35 15.07 11.91
CA LEU A 30 -16.05 14.51 12.24
C LEU A 30 -15.00 14.97 11.23
N SER A 31 -15.30 14.88 9.93
CA SER A 31 -14.37 15.30 8.87
C SER A 31 -13.96 16.78 9.01
N ARG A 32 -14.93 17.66 9.29
CA ARG A 32 -14.66 19.09 9.56
C ARG A 32 -13.79 19.29 10.79
N ALA A 33 -14.06 18.58 11.88
CA ALA A 33 -13.26 18.69 13.09
C ALA A 33 -11.83 18.15 12.91
N VAL A 34 -11.67 17.05 12.16
CA VAL A 34 -10.36 16.50 11.79
C VAL A 34 -9.58 17.50 10.94
N GLY A 35 -10.21 18.16 9.97
CA GLY A 35 -9.55 19.19 9.15
C GLY A 35 -8.98 20.34 9.98
N ALA A 36 -9.74 20.80 10.98
CA ALA A 36 -9.28 21.81 11.92
C ALA A 36 -8.11 21.31 12.80
N ALA A 37 -8.24 20.13 13.41
CA ALA A 37 -7.16 19.53 14.23
C ALA A 37 -5.89 19.26 13.40
N PHE A 38 -6.04 18.88 12.14
CA PHE A 38 -4.92 18.58 11.25
C PHE A 38 -4.08 19.82 10.97
N VAL A 39 -4.68 20.97 10.65
CA VAL A 39 -3.94 22.24 10.45
C VAL A 39 -3.09 22.59 11.67
N ARG A 40 -3.61 22.36 12.86
CA ARG A 40 -2.90 22.58 14.12
C ARG A 40 -1.73 21.61 14.30
N LEU A 41 -1.95 20.32 14.04
CA LEU A 41 -0.93 19.27 14.11
C LEU A 41 0.27 19.56 13.20
N VAL A 42 0.02 20.09 12.00
CA VAL A 42 1.08 20.34 11.00
C VAL A 42 1.61 21.77 11.03
N GLY A 43 1.02 22.64 11.86
CA GLY A 43 1.46 24.03 12.02
C GLY A 43 1.17 24.92 10.81
N SER A 44 0.14 24.61 10.00
CA SER A 44 -0.16 25.32 8.75
C SER A 44 -1.10 26.53 8.89
N HIS A 45 -1.12 27.19 10.06
CA HIS A 45 -1.89 28.43 10.22
C HIS A 45 -1.32 29.52 9.29
N GLY A 46 -2.12 30.05 8.37
CA GLY A 46 -1.65 30.98 7.33
C GLY A 46 -0.82 30.32 6.23
N GLY A 47 -0.70 29.00 6.23
CA GLY A 47 -0.04 28.20 5.19
C GLY A 47 -1.06 27.54 4.25
N SER A 48 -0.63 26.47 3.57
CA SER A 48 -1.51 25.70 2.67
C SER A 48 -1.41 24.20 2.92
N ILE A 49 -2.50 23.49 2.63
CA ILE A 49 -2.56 22.02 2.59
C ILE A 49 -3.17 21.55 1.26
N VAL A 50 -2.88 20.32 0.86
CA VAL A 50 -3.44 19.70 -0.34
C VAL A 50 -4.45 18.60 0.00
N ILE A 51 -5.54 18.50 -0.74
CA ILE A 51 -6.59 17.49 -0.52
C ILE A 51 -6.97 16.83 -1.83
N GLY A 52 -6.89 15.50 -1.86
CA GLY A 52 -7.37 14.64 -2.95
C GLY A 52 -8.47 13.71 -2.46
N GLU A 53 -9.25 13.17 -3.39
CA GLU A 53 -10.37 12.28 -3.08
C GLU A 53 -10.50 11.13 -4.09
N ASP A 54 -10.89 9.95 -3.62
CA ASP A 54 -11.22 8.83 -4.51
C ASP A 54 -12.63 8.97 -5.09
N MET A 55 -13.02 8.03 -5.95
CA MET A 55 -14.29 8.01 -6.66
C MET A 55 -15.51 7.65 -5.80
N ARG A 56 -15.36 7.45 -4.48
CA ARG A 56 -16.50 7.08 -3.63
C ARG A 56 -17.51 8.23 -3.59
N PRO A 57 -18.83 7.94 -3.64
CA PRO A 57 -19.86 8.98 -3.62
C PRO A 57 -19.80 9.90 -2.38
N SER A 58 -19.28 9.40 -1.26
CA SER A 58 -19.14 10.15 -0.01
C SER A 58 -17.88 11.03 0.06
N SER A 59 -16.86 10.79 -0.77
CA SER A 59 -15.58 11.50 -0.68
C SER A 59 -15.69 13.01 -0.93
N PRO A 60 -16.44 13.50 -1.95
CA PRO A 60 -16.58 14.93 -2.21
C PRO A 60 -17.14 15.75 -1.03
N GLU A 61 -18.16 15.23 -0.35
CA GLU A 61 -18.80 15.89 0.80
C GLU A 61 -17.87 15.90 2.02
N LEU A 62 -17.22 14.77 2.30
CA LEU A 62 -16.27 14.66 3.41
C LEU A 62 -15.05 15.55 3.20
N ALA A 63 -14.50 15.60 1.99
CA ALA A 63 -13.36 16.46 1.63
C ALA A 63 -13.72 17.95 1.70
N GLN A 64 -14.95 18.32 1.33
CA GLN A 64 -15.45 19.68 1.49
C GLN A 64 -15.54 20.07 2.97
N ALA A 65 -16.09 19.19 3.81
CA ALA A 65 -16.20 19.44 5.25
C ALA A 65 -14.82 19.60 5.91
N PHE A 66 -13.85 18.75 5.55
CA PHE A 66 -12.48 18.89 6.01
C PHE A 66 -11.84 20.21 5.55
N SER A 67 -12.08 20.60 4.30
CA SER A 67 -11.59 21.87 3.76
C SER A 67 -12.12 23.06 4.58
N GLU A 68 -13.41 23.04 4.96
CA GLU A 68 -14.01 24.05 5.83
C GLU A 68 -13.35 24.09 7.21
N GLY A 69 -13.07 22.91 7.79
CA GLY A 69 -12.33 22.77 9.04
C GLY A 69 -10.95 23.37 8.97
N ALA A 70 -10.19 23.04 7.92
CA ALA A 70 -8.84 23.57 7.69
C ALA A 70 -8.85 25.09 7.46
N ASN A 71 -9.76 25.58 6.62
CA ASN A 71 -9.96 27.01 6.37
C ASN A 71 -10.29 27.76 7.66
N SER A 72 -11.11 27.18 8.56
CA SER A 72 -11.44 27.80 9.85
C SER A 72 -10.23 28.02 10.76
N GLN A 73 -9.13 27.28 10.53
CA GLN A 73 -7.85 27.41 11.23
C GLN A 73 -6.83 28.26 10.44
N GLY A 74 -7.30 28.98 9.42
CA GLY A 74 -6.49 29.91 8.64
C GLY A 74 -5.57 29.26 7.60
N ALA A 75 -5.69 27.97 7.32
CA ALA A 75 -4.95 27.32 6.24
C ALA A 75 -5.72 27.46 4.92
N ASP A 76 -5.01 27.79 3.84
CA ASP A 76 -5.53 27.65 2.48
C ASP A 76 -5.57 26.17 2.07
N VAL A 77 -6.57 25.78 1.29
CA VAL A 77 -6.74 24.41 0.81
C VAL A 77 -6.61 24.38 -0.70
N ILE A 78 -5.75 23.51 -1.22
CA ILE A 78 -5.65 23.17 -2.64
C ILE A 78 -6.34 21.81 -2.85
N ARG A 79 -7.54 21.82 -3.44
CA ARG A 79 -8.25 20.60 -3.85
C ARG A 79 -7.71 20.14 -5.20
N ILE A 80 -7.14 18.95 -5.24
CA ILE A 80 -6.69 18.31 -6.50
C ILE A 80 -7.80 17.50 -7.18
N GLY A 81 -8.97 17.43 -6.54
CA GLY A 81 -10.11 16.67 -7.04
C GLY A 81 -9.87 15.16 -6.94
N LEU A 82 -10.42 14.43 -7.91
CA LEU A 82 -10.19 13.00 -8.05
C LEU A 82 -8.69 12.70 -8.15
N ALA A 83 -8.20 11.85 -7.26
CA ALA A 83 -6.80 11.46 -7.20
C ALA A 83 -6.64 10.01 -6.74
N SER A 84 -5.56 9.35 -7.12
CA SER A 84 -5.07 8.19 -6.38
C SER A 84 -4.30 8.64 -5.12
N THR A 85 -4.09 7.72 -4.18
CA THR A 85 -3.31 8.01 -2.96
C THR A 85 -1.87 8.43 -3.30
N ASP A 86 -1.24 7.80 -4.29
CA ASP A 86 0.10 8.18 -4.73
C ASP A 86 0.14 9.52 -5.49
N GLN A 87 -0.93 9.90 -6.21
CA GLN A 87 -1.07 11.23 -6.79
C GLN A 87 -1.18 12.32 -5.71
N LEU A 88 -1.84 12.06 -4.58
CA LEU A 88 -1.79 12.97 -3.43
C LEU A 88 -0.37 13.08 -2.88
N TYR A 89 0.33 11.97 -2.68
CA TYR A 89 1.70 12.00 -2.16
C TYR A 89 2.64 12.76 -3.09
N PHE A 90 2.47 12.62 -4.41
CA PHE A 90 3.16 13.46 -5.39
C PHE A 90 2.87 14.95 -5.16
N ALA A 91 1.61 15.36 -5.01
CA ALA A 91 1.26 16.76 -4.80
C ALA A 91 1.84 17.30 -3.47
N ALA A 92 1.72 16.53 -2.38
CA ALA A 92 2.29 16.85 -1.07
C ALA A 92 3.81 16.95 -1.10
N GLY A 93 4.46 16.09 -1.88
CA GLY A 93 5.90 16.09 -2.14
C GLY A 93 6.36 17.30 -2.97
N ARG A 94 5.74 17.50 -4.14
CA ARG A 94 6.06 18.56 -5.11
C ARG A 94 5.85 19.95 -4.53
N PHE A 95 4.75 20.18 -3.82
CA PHE A 95 4.47 21.48 -3.20
C PHE A 95 5.12 21.62 -1.82
N ASN A 96 5.69 20.54 -1.28
CA ASN A 96 6.17 20.47 0.09
C ASN A 96 5.10 20.94 1.10
N MET A 97 3.88 20.40 0.96
CA MET A 97 2.70 20.76 1.75
C MET A 97 2.12 19.52 2.44
N PRO A 98 1.53 19.66 3.64
CA PRO A 98 0.74 18.58 4.24
C PRO A 98 -0.45 18.21 3.37
N GLY A 99 -0.85 16.94 3.39
CA GLY A 99 -1.89 16.39 2.53
C GLY A 99 -2.91 15.52 3.25
N ALA A 100 -4.14 15.48 2.74
CA ALA A 100 -5.19 14.56 3.16
C ALA A 100 -5.83 13.86 1.95
N MET A 101 -5.86 12.52 1.96
CA MET A 101 -6.52 11.70 0.93
C MET A 101 -7.83 11.17 1.48
N PHE A 102 -8.94 11.48 0.83
CA PHE A 102 -10.23 10.87 1.13
C PHE A 102 -10.35 9.54 0.39
N THR A 103 -10.24 8.45 1.15
CA THR A 103 -10.35 7.11 0.59
C THR A 103 -10.55 6.05 1.67
N ALA A 104 -11.25 4.97 1.32
CA ALA A 104 -11.28 3.73 2.10
C ALA A 104 -10.33 2.65 1.56
N SER A 105 -9.46 2.97 0.60
CA SER A 105 -8.65 2.02 -0.15
C SER A 105 -9.52 0.90 -0.73
N HIS A 106 -9.27 -0.34 -0.34
CA HIS A 106 -9.97 -1.54 -0.79
C HIS A 106 -11.18 -1.95 0.08
N ASN A 107 -11.54 -1.19 1.12
CA ASN A 107 -12.72 -1.53 1.94
C ASN A 107 -14.01 -1.50 1.10
N PRO A 108 -15.09 -2.19 1.53
CA PRO A 108 -16.40 -2.13 0.86
C PRO A 108 -16.95 -0.71 0.64
N ALA A 109 -17.93 -0.57 -0.26
CA ALA A 109 -18.46 0.71 -0.73
C ALA A 109 -18.98 1.64 0.40
N GLU A 110 -19.53 1.07 1.48
CA GLU A 110 -20.05 1.83 2.62
C GLU A 110 -18.97 2.50 3.47
N TYR A 111 -17.70 2.10 3.31
CA TYR A 111 -16.57 2.71 4.02
C TYR A 111 -16.03 3.95 3.31
N ASN A 112 -15.50 4.87 4.11
CA ASN A 112 -14.57 5.90 3.66
C ASN A 112 -13.52 6.16 4.74
N GLY A 113 -12.53 7.01 4.46
CA GLY A 113 -11.42 7.26 5.34
C GLY A 113 -10.59 8.47 4.94
N ILE A 114 -9.57 8.76 5.75
CA ILE A 114 -8.63 9.86 5.55
C ILE A 114 -7.21 9.36 5.80
N LYS A 115 -6.38 9.31 4.76
CA LYS A 115 -4.92 9.14 4.90
C LYS A 115 -4.28 10.52 5.02
N LEU A 116 -3.52 10.76 6.09
CA LEU A 116 -2.90 12.06 6.38
C LEU A 116 -1.39 11.99 6.20
N CYS A 117 -0.80 13.04 5.63
CA CYS A 117 0.64 13.20 5.52
C CYS A 117 1.10 14.63 5.83
N ARG A 118 2.30 14.76 6.37
CA ARG A 118 3.00 16.06 6.51
C ARG A 118 3.59 16.47 5.17
N ALA A 119 4.17 17.67 5.12
CA ALA A 119 4.96 18.12 3.99
C ALA A 119 6.01 17.08 3.57
N GLY A 120 6.21 16.92 2.26
CA GLY A 120 7.09 15.88 1.73
C GLY A 120 6.52 14.47 1.87
N ALA A 121 5.19 14.32 1.86
CA ALA A 121 4.47 13.05 1.97
C ALA A 121 4.81 12.18 3.21
N ALA A 122 5.38 12.78 4.27
CA ALA A 122 5.75 12.03 5.47
C ALA A 122 4.50 11.54 6.22
N PRO A 123 4.45 10.28 6.69
CA PRO A 123 3.20 9.70 7.21
C PRO A 123 2.76 10.32 8.55
N VAL A 124 1.44 10.45 8.73
CA VAL A 124 0.80 10.73 10.02
C VAL A 124 0.11 9.45 10.50
N GLY A 125 0.81 8.69 11.33
CA GLY A 125 0.28 7.50 12.01
C GLY A 125 -0.05 7.77 13.48
N GLN A 126 -0.33 6.72 14.25
CA GLN A 126 -0.75 6.78 15.65
C GLN A 126 0.19 7.63 16.50
N ASP A 127 1.48 7.34 16.45
CA ASP A 127 2.49 8.00 17.29
C ASP A 127 3.08 9.27 16.66
N SER A 128 2.85 9.51 15.37
CA SER A 128 3.34 10.73 14.67
C SER A 128 2.28 11.81 14.46
N GLY A 129 1.01 11.56 14.81
CA GLY A 129 0.01 12.63 14.93
C GLY A 129 -1.46 12.23 15.08
N LEU A 130 -1.88 11.01 14.73
CA LEU A 130 -3.30 10.62 14.84
C LEU A 130 -3.79 10.60 16.30
N ARG A 131 -2.93 10.22 17.26
CA ARG A 131 -3.25 10.32 18.69
C ARG A 131 -3.45 11.78 19.14
N ALA A 132 -2.64 12.70 18.62
CA ALA A 132 -2.79 14.13 18.91
C ALA A 132 -4.09 14.71 18.33
N ILE A 133 -4.44 14.33 17.09
CA ILE A 133 -5.75 14.69 16.51
C ILE A 133 -6.88 14.16 17.37
N ARG A 134 -6.84 12.88 17.75
CA ARG A 134 -7.84 12.25 18.64
C ARG A 134 -8.01 13.06 19.93
N ASP A 135 -6.92 13.36 20.62
CA ASP A 135 -6.97 14.04 21.90
C ASP A 135 -7.52 15.49 21.76
N GLU A 136 -7.21 16.18 20.67
CA GLU A 136 -7.83 17.48 20.35
C GLU A 136 -9.34 17.37 20.07
N LEU A 137 -9.78 16.32 19.37
CA LEU A 137 -11.21 16.09 19.11
C LEU A 137 -12.01 15.79 20.39
N ILE A 138 -11.39 15.14 21.39
CA ILE A 138 -11.99 14.92 22.71
C ILE A 138 -12.07 16.22 23.50
N ALA A 139 -10.98 16.99 23.51
CA ALA A 139 -10.92 18.26 24.24
C ALA A 139 -11.84 19.34 23.61
N GLY A 140 -12.06 19.25 22.30
CA GLY A 140 -12.65 20.27 21.46
C GLY A 140 -11.53 21.11 20.81
N VAL A 141 -11.52 21.14 19.48
CA VAL A 141 -10.51 21.89 18.72
C VAL A 141 -10.60 23.39 19.03
N PRO A 142 -9.52 24.04 19.49
CA PRO A 142 -9.52 25.47 19.77
C PRO A 142 -9.89 26.32 18.56
N GLU A 143 -10.63 27.40 18.79
CA GLU A 143 -10.93 28.38 17.74
C GLU A 143 -9.67 29.15 17.36
N PHE A 144 -9.53 29.44 16.06
CA PHE A 144 -8.46 30.29 15.55
C PHE A 144 -8.98 31.74 15.42
N PRO A 145 -8.35 32.74 16.08
CA PRO A 145 -8.82 34.11 16.07
C PRO A 145 -8.47 34.89 14.79
N GLY A 146 -7.79 34.26 13.83
CA GLY A 146 -7.37 34.88 12.57
C GLY A 146 -8.42 34.79 11.46
N GLN A 147 -8.05 35.26 10.27
CA GLN A 147 -8.91 35.15 9.09
C GLN A 147 -8.97 33.69 8.62
N PRO A 148 -10.16 33.21 8.18
CA PRO A 148 -10.25 31.91 7.54
C PRO A 148 -9.41 31.87 6.25
N GLY A 149 -8.84 30.70 5.95
CA GLY A 149 -8.23 30.42 4.66
C GLY A 149 -9.28 30.24 3.56
N LYS A 150 -8.80 30.00 2.34
CA LYS A 150 -9.64 29.76 1.15
C LYS A 150 -9.35 28.42 0.50
N THR A 151 -10.37 27.86 -0.15
CA THR A 151 -10.21 26.69 -1.02
C THR A 151 -10.02 27.11 -2.47
N THR A 152 -9.04 26.50 -3.13
CA THR A 152 -8.78 26.60 -4.57
C THR A 152 -8.71 25.19 -5.17
N PHE A 153 -8.75 25.10 -6.51
CA PHE A 153 -8.70 23.84 -7.23
C PHE A 153 -7.54 23.83 -8.21
N GLN A 154 -6.84 22.70 -8.29
CA GLN A 154 -5.71 22.53 -9.21
C GLN A 154 -5.60 21.09 -9.68
N ASP A 155 -5.64 20.86 -10.99
CA ASP A 155 -5.32 19.56 -11.57
C ASP A 155 -3.80 19.34 -11.55
N VAL A 156 -3.36 18.18 -11.03
CA VAL A 156 -1.96 17.76 -10.96
C VAL A 156 -1.71 16.45 -11.70
N LEU A 157 -2.73 15.84 -12.31
CA LEU A 157 -2.62 14.55 -13.00
C LEU A 157 -1.57 14.56 -14.12
N PRO A 158 -1.45 15.60 -14.98
CA PRO A 158 -0.43 15.63 -16.03
C PRO A 158 1.00 15.68 -15.48
N ASP A 159 1.22 16.46 -14.42
CA ASP A 159 2.51 16.61 -13.74
C ASP A 159 2.91 15.32 -13.01
N TYR A 160 1.93 14.66 -12.37
CA TYR A 160 2.09 13.36 -11.72
C TYR A 160 2.56 12.29 -12.72
N ALA A 161 1.87 12.19 -13.86
CA ALA A 161 2.21 11.22 -14.89
C ALA A 161 3.61 11.46 -15.46
N GLU A 162 3.97 12.71 -15.72
CA GLU A 162 5.32 13.06 -16.18
C GLU A 162 6.40 12.69 -15.16
N HIS A 163 6.15 12.98 -13.88
CA HIS A 163 7.10 12.67 -12.83
C HIS A 163 7.33 11.17 -12.70
N LEU A 164 6.27 10.34 -12.67
CA LEU A 164 6.44 8.89 -12.60
C LEU A 164 7.24 8.32 -13.77
N ILE A 165 6.94 8.77 -14.99
CA ILE A 165 7.68 8.36 -16.19
C ILE A 165 9.15 8.76 -16.10
N SER A 166 9.46 9.93 -15.52
CA SER A 166 10.85 10.38 -15.35
C SER A 166 11.69 9.54 -14.39
N LEU A 167 11.05 8.73 -13.51
CA LEU A 167 11.73 7.92 -12.51
C LEU A 167 12.15 6.54 -13.03
N VAL A 168 11.64 6.10 -14.18
CA VAL A 168 11.88 4.77 -14.73
C VAL A 168 12.27 4.85 -16.20
N ASP A 169 13.24 4.04 -16.63
CA ASP A 169 13.65 4.00 -18.04
C ASP A 169 12.59 3.27 -18.90
N VAL A 170 11.64 4.04 -19.42
CA VAL A 170 10.55 3.57 -20.29
C VAL A 170 10.56 4.22 -21.69
N GLU A 171 11.56 5.05 -22.01
CA GLU A 171 11.61 5.78 -23.28
C GLU A 171 11.79 4.88 -24.50
N LYS A 172 12.53 3.76 -24.35
CA LYS A 172 12.96 2.89 -25.45
C LYS A 172 12.38 1.48 -25.38
N ILE A 173 11.30 1.30 -24.63
CA ILE A 173 10.65 0.00 -24.55
C ILE A 173 10.04 -0.40 -25.89
N ARG A 174 10.04 -1.70 -26.19
CA ARG A 174 9.26 -2.26 -27.30
C ARG A 174 7.76 -2.00 -27.08
N PRO A 175 6.93 -1.99 -28.15
CA PRO A 175 5.49 -1.97 -27.97
C PRO A 175 4.99 -3.16 -27.16
N LEU A 176 4.11 -2.90 -26.20
CA LEU A 176 3.50 -3.92 -25.33
C LEU A 176 1.97 -3.87 -25.41
N VAL A 177 1.32 -5.00 -25.23
CA VAL A 177 -0.12 -5.08 -24.92
C VAL A 177 -0.27 -5.28 -23.42
N VAL A 178 -0.99 -4.37 -22.76
CA VAL A 178 -1.11 -4.35 -21.30
C VAL A 178 -2.58 -4.41 -20.93
N ALA A 179 -3.02 -5.51 -20.29
CA ALA A 179 -4.34 -5.57 -19.69
C ALA A 179 -4.32 -4.79 -18.37
N VAL A 180 -5.29 -3.91 -18.15
CA VAL A 180 -5.35 -3.10 -16.93
C VAL A 180 -6.73 -3.26 -16.33
N ASP A 181 -6.76 -3.77 -15.11
CA ASP A 181 -7.93 -3.85 -14.27
C ASP A 181 -7.89 -2.71 -13.25
N ALA A 182 -8.82 -1.77 -13.42
CA ALA A 182 -8.99 -0.66 -12.50
C ALA A 182 -9.98 -0.97 -11.36
N GLY A 183 -10.74 -2.06 -11.42
CA GLY A 183 -11.72 -2.44 -10.41
C GLY A 183 -12.73 -1.34 -10.09
N ASN A 184 -13.08 -0.49 -11.06
CA ASN A 184 -13.86 0.75 -10.89
C ASN A 184 -13.24 1.81 -9.95
N GLY A 185 -11.98 1.61 -9.58
CA GLY A 185 -11.16 2.46 -8.72
C GLY A 185 -10.36 3.53 -9.45
N MET A 186 -9.47 4.18 -8.71
CA MET A 186 -8.73 5.36 -9.18
C MET A 186 -7.72 5.08 -10.28
N ALA A 187 -7.38 3.82 -10.56
CA ALA A 187 -6.59 3.46 -11.73
C ALA A 187 -7.31 3.78 -13.06
N GLY A 188 -8.64 3.80 -13.09
CA GLY A 188 -9.40 4.24 -14.27
C GLY A 188 -9.15 5.72 -14.62
N HIS A 189 -8.77 6.52 -13.62
CA HIS A 189 -8.37 7.92 -13.79
C HIS A 189 -6.87 8.06 -14.12
N THR A 190 -6.01 7.34 -13.40
CA THR A 190 -4.55 7.56 -13.45
C THR A 190 -3.84 6.75 -14.52
N ALA A 191 -4.24 5.50 -14.78
CA ALA A 191 -3.59 4.64 -15.76
C ALA A 191 -3.63 5.21 -17.19
N PRO A 192 -4.75 5.79 -17.70
CA PRO A 192 -4.75 6.44 -19.00
C PRO A 192 -3.75 7.59 -19.11
N ALA A 193 -3.58 8.40 -18.06
CA ALA A 193 -2.69 9.56 -18.05
C ALA A 193 -1.21 9.18 -18.12
N VAL A 194 -0.84 8.04 -17.52
CA VAL A 194 0.53 7.51 -17.49
C VAL A 194 0.79 6.64 -18.72
N LEU A 195 0.02 5.58 -18.90
CA LEU A 195 0.23 4.57 -19.94
C LEU A 195 -0.03 5.14 -21.34
N GLY A 196 -0.93 6.11 -21.50
CA GLY A 196 -1.18 6.77 -22.78
C GLY A 196 0.01 7.55 -23.35
N ARG A 197 1.07 7.76 -22.56
CA ARG A 197 2.33 8.39 -22.98
C ARG A 197 3.41 7.38 -23.39
N LEU A 198 3.15 6.08 -23.25
CA LEU A 198 4.08 5.00 -23.56
C LEU A 198 3.65 4.28 -24.84
N PRO A 199 4.55 3.54 -25.52
CA PRO A 199 4.17 2.71 -26.67
C PRO A 199 3.40 1.45 -26.24
N VAL A 200 2.40 1.57 -25.38
CA VAL A 200 1.59 0.46 -24.87
C VAL A 200 0.18 0.52 -25.41
N LYS A 201 -0.36 -0.63 -25.81
CA LYS A 201 -1.77 -0.80 -26.13
C LYS A 201 -2.48 -1.32 -24.87
N VAL A 202 -3.31 -0.47 -24.28
CA VAL A 202 -4.10 -0.84 -23.10
C VAL A 202 -5.32 -1.67 -23.51
N VAL A 203 -5.55 -2.79 -22.83
CA VAL A 203 -6.80 -3.55 -22.81
C VAL A 203 -7.50 -3.20 -21.49
N PRO A 204 -8.47 -2.27 -21.48
CA PRO A 204 -9.06 -1.78 -20.25
C PRO A 204 -10.11 -2.73 -19.70
N LEU A 205 -10.09 -2.93 -18.38
CA LEU A 205 -11.13 -3.59 -17.59
C LEU A 205 -11.57 -2.62 -16.49
N TYR A 206 -12.88 -2.36 -16.43
CA TYR A 206 -13.54 -1.64 -15.34
C TYR A 206 -12.98 -0.22 -15.08
N PHE A 207 -12.77 0.57 -16.13
CA PHE A 207 -12.18 1.93 -16.04
C PHE A 207 -13.18 3.00 -15.57
N GLU A 208 -14.47 2.71 -15.64
CA GLU A 208 -15.54 3.57 -15.19
C GLU A 208 -15.43 3.76 -13.67
N LEU A 209 -15.20 5.00 -13.25
CA LEU A 209 -15.09 5.36 -11.83
C LEU A 209 -16.44 5.17 -11.14
N ASP A 210 -16.54 4.14 -10.32
CA ASP A 210 -17.76 3.79 -9.59
C ASP A 210 -17.41 3.19 -8.22
N GLY A 211 -17.49 4.02 -7.18
CA GLY A 211 -17.21 3.61 -5.81
C GLY A 211 -18.27 2.69 -5.17
N THR A 212 -19.26 2.22 -5.93
CA THR A 212 -20.14 1.11 -5.53
C THR A 212 -19.56 -0.27 -5.88
N PHE A 213 -18.46 -0.31 -6.65
CA PHE A 213 -17.73 -1.52 -7.05
C PHE A 213 -18.63 -2.61 -7.68
N PRO A 214 -19.29 -2.32 -8.82
CA PRO A 214 -20.32 -3.19 -9.39
C PRO A 214 -19.81 -4.50 -10.00
N ASN A 215 -18.51 -4.66 -10.21
CA ASN A 215 -17.92 -5.84 -10.87
C ASN A 215 -17.33 -6.81 -9.84
N HIS A 216 -16.27 -6.39 -9.16
CA HIS A 216 -15.64 -7.08 -8.03
C HIS A 216 -15.09 -6.04 -7.05
N GLU A 217 -14.73 -6.46 -5.84
CA GLU A 217 -14.05 -5.57 -4.91
C GLU A 217 -12.70 -5.12 -5.51
N ALA A 218 -12.35 -3.83 -5.36
CA ALA A 218 -11.04 -3.31 -5.76
C ALA A 218 -9.95 -3.72 -4.76
N ASN A 219 -9.80 -5.03 -4.56
CA ASN A 219 -8.86 -5.67 -3.65
C ASN A 219 -8.09 -6.79 -4.36
N PRO A 220 -7.03 -6.46 -5.11
CA PRO A 220 -6.24 -7.43 -5.85
C PRO A 220 -5.36 -8.36 -4.97
N ILE A 221 -5.39 -8.22 -3.64
CA ILE A 221 -4.81 -9.23 -2.74
C ILE A 221 -5.58 -10.54 -2.83
N ASP A 222 -6.90 -10.49 -3.00
CA ASP A 222 -7.73 -11.67 -3.14
C ASP A 222 -7.59 -12.20 -4.59
N PRO A 223 -7.07 -13.43 -4.78
CA PRO A 223 -6.94 -14.02 -6.11
C PRO A 223 -8.25 -14.10 -6.89
N GLU A 224 -9.40 -14.17 -6.21
CA GLU A 224 -10.71 -14.19 -6.87
C GLU A 224 -10.97 -12.91 -7.68
N ASN A 225 -10.49 -11.76 -7.17
CA ASN A 225 -10.62 -10.46 -7.84
C ASN A 225 -9.65 -10.29 -9.03
N LEU A 226 -8.76 -11.25 -9.28
CA LEU A 226 -7.82 -11.23 -10.41
C LEU A 226 -8.28 -12.11 -11.58
N ARG A 227 -9.35 -12.89 -11.43
CA ARG A 227 -9.78 -13.87 -12.43
C ARG A 227 -10.09 -13.23 -13.79
N ASP A 228 -10.80 -12.10 -13.78
CA ASP A 228 -11.16 -11.39 -15.02
C ASP A 228 -9.92 -10.85 -15.73
N LEU A 229 -8.94 -10.33 -14.98
CA LEU A 229 -7.66 -9.90 -15.51
C LEU A 229 -6.87 -11.08 -16.10
N GLN A 230 -6.79 -12.22 -15.41
CA GLN A 230 -6.13 -13.43 -15.92
C GLN A 230 -6.77 -13.89 -17.24
N GLU A 231 -8.10 -13.92 -17.31
CA GLU A 231 -8.81 -14.25 -18.54
C GLU A 231 -8.54 -13.24 -19.65
N ALA A 232 -8.54 -11.94 -19.35
CA ALA A 232 -8.31 -10.89 -20.33
C ALA A 232 -6.88 -10.94 -20.88
N VAL A 233 -5.88 -11.22 -20.05
CA VAL A 233 -4.50 -11.43 -20.48
C VAL A 233 -4.43 -12.57 -21.50
N LEU A 234 -4.99 -13.73 -21.17
CA LEU A 234 -4.98 -14.91 -22.06
C LEU A 234 -5.77 -14.68 -23.35
N LYS A 235 -6.96 -14.05 -23.27
CA LYS A 235 -7.84 -13.79 -24.43
C LYS A 235 -7.27 -12.75 -25.38
N SER A 236 -6.60 -11.72 -24.87
CA SER A 236 -6.05 -10.63 -25.67
C SER A 236 -4.61 -10.87 -26.13
N GLY A 237 -3.93 -11.88 -25.56
CA GLY A 237 -2.50 -12.09 -25.76
C GLY A 237 -1.68 -10.94 -25.17
N ALA A 238 -2.11 -10.39 -24.03
CA ALA A 238 -1.39 -9.32 -23.36
C ALA A 238 -0.02 -9.80 -22.87
N ASP A 239 1.00 -8.95 -22.98
CA ASP A 239 2.34 -9.23 -22.45
C ASP A 239 2.36 -9.22 -20.90
N ILE A 240 1.40 -8.52 -20.29
CA ILE A 240 1.27 -8.34 -18.84
C ILE A 240 -0.16 -7.87 -18.49
N GLY A 241 -0.64 -8.28 -17.32
CA GLY A 241 -1.83 -7.74 -16.65
C GLY A 241 -1.44 -6.92 -15.41
N LEU A 242 -2.12 -5.79 -15.21
CA LEU A 242 -1.98 -4.91 -14.05
C LEU A 242 -3.32 -4.76 -13.36
N ALA A 243 -3.41 -5.10 -12.08
CA ALA A 243 -4.58 -4.82 -11.24
C ALA A 243 -4.21 -3.82 -10.15
N PHE A 244 -5.09 -2.84 -9.93
CA PHE A 244 -4.92 -1.84 -8.87
C PHE A 244 -6.01 -1.98 -7.82
N ASP A 245 -5.70 -1.56 -6.59
CA ASP A 245 -6.73 -1.41 -5.58
C ASP A 245 -7.50 -0.10 -5.72
N GLY A 246 -8.53 0.10 -4.88
CA GLY A 246 -9.50 1.19 -5.03
C GLY A 246 -8.87 2.60 -5.15
N ASP A 247 -7.79 2.87 -4.42
CA ASP A 247 -7.05 4.13 -4.45
C ASP A 247 -5.69 4.07 -5.15
N ALA A 248 -5.41 2.96 -5.83
CA ALA A 248 -4.28 2.71 -6.72
C ALA A 248 -2.87 2.90 -6.13
N ASP A 249 -2.71 2.84 -4.80
CA ASP A 249 -1.38 2.82 -4.17
C ASP A 249 -0.73 1.43 -4.19
N ARG A 250 -1.48 0.39 -4.56
CA ARG A 250 -0.98 -0.97 -4.81
C ARG A 250 -1.21 -1.40 -6.25
N CYS A 251 -0.26 -2.16 -6.78
CA CYS A 251 -0.38 -2.81 -8.09
C CYS A 251 0.02 -4.28 -7.99
N PHE A 252 -0.82 -5.14 -8.53
CA PHE A 252 -0.63 -6.58 -8.64
C PHE A 252 -0.47 -6.95 -10.10
N ILE A 253 0.34 -7.98 -10.34
CA ILE A 253 0.77 -8.33 -11.69
C ILE A 253 0.29 -9.72 -12.04
N VAL A 254 -0.21 -9.86 -13.26
CA VAL A 254 -0.47 -11.14 -13.92
C VAL A 254 0.49 -11.25 -15.10
N ASP A 255 1.22 -12.36 -15.21
CA ASP A 255 2.13 -12.59 -16.34
C ASP A 255 1.38 -13.00 -17.63
N GLU A 256 2.11 -13.13 -18.74
CA GLU A 256 1.54 -13.47 -20.05
C GLU A 256 0.88 -14.85 -20.10
N LEU A 257 1.14 -15.71 -19.10
CA LEU A 257 0.53 -17.04 -18.95
C LEU A 257 -0.70 -17.00 -18.05
N GLY A 258 -1.16 -15.80 -17.67
CA GLY A 258 -2.28 -15.61 -16.76
C GLY A 258 -1.95 -16.01 -15.32
N GLN A 259 -0.67 -16.09 -14.93
CA GLN A 259 -0.28 -16.43 -13.55
C GLN A 259 -0.11 -15.19 -12.69
N ILE A 260 -0.62 -15.24 -11.46
CA ILE A 260 -0.44 -14.17 -10.48
C ILE A 260 1.03 -14.16 -10.04
N VAL A 261 1.65 -12.99 -10.11
CA VAL A 261 3.03 -12.77 -9.65
C VAL A 261 3.01 -12.39 -8.17
N SER A 262 3.79 -13.09 -7.35
CA SER A 262 3.92 -12.76 -5.93
C SER A 262 4.51 -11.35 -5.73
N PRO A 263 3.99 -10.54 -4.78
CA PRO A 263 4.61 -9.28 -4.40
C PRO A 263 6.07 -9.42 -3.95
N SER A 264 6.48 -10.58 -3.41
CA SER A 264 7.89 -10.89 -3.11
C SER A 264 8.75 -10.90 -4.37
N THR A 265 8.26 -11.51 -5.45
CA THR A 265 8.95 -11.58 -6.75
C THR A 265 9.10 -10.19 -7.35
N LEU A 266 8.03 -9.39 -7.29
CA LEU A 266 8.06 -8.00 -7.74
C LEU A 266 9.03 -7.15 -6.90
N CYS A 267 9.03 -7.32 -5.58
CA CYS A 267 9.99 -6.68 -4.68
C CYS A 267 11.43 -6.99 -5.07
N ALA A 268 11.76 -8.26 -5.33
CA ALA A 268 13.10 -8.68 -5.74
C ALA A 268 13.51 -8.10 -7.12
N LEU A 269 12.59 -8.08 -8.09
CA LEU A 269 12.82 -7.45 -9.40
C LEU A 269 13.14 -5.95 -9.26
N ILE A 270 12.29 -5.21 -8.54
CA ILE A 270 12.47 -3.77 -8.35
C ILE A 270 13.76 -3.49 -7.56
N ALA A 271 14.03 -4.25 -6.49
CA ALA A 271 15.25 -4.12 -5.72
C ALA A 271 16.51 -4.30 -6.58
N ARG A 272 16.55 -5.30 -7.47
CA ARG A 272 17.64 -5.49 -8.43
C ARG A 272 17.81 -4.26 -9.33
N ASN A 273 16.72 -3.76 -9.91
CA ASN A 273 16.76 -2.62 -10.83
C ASN A 273 17.22 -1.33 -10.12
N GLU A 274 16.76 -1.09 -8.89
CA GLU A 274 17.19 0.04 -8.07
C GLU A 274 18.67 -0.06 -7.67
N LEU A 275 19.17 -1.26 -7.37
CA LEU A 275 20.59 -1.49 -7.09
C LEU A 275 21.50 -1.31 -8.31
N HIS A 276 20.98 -1.55 -9.52
CA HIS A 276 21.69 -1.18 -10.75
C HIS A 276 21.84 0.34 -10.90
N ARG A 277 20.83 1.12 -10.51
CA ARG A 277 20.87 2.59 -10.49
C ARG A 277 21.78 3.11 -9.37
N ARG A 278 21.73 2.49 -8.19
CA ARG A 278 22.44 2.92 -6.97
C ARG A 278 23.07 1.72 -6.26
N LYS A 279 24.30 1.38 -6.65
CA LYS A 279 25.07 0.27 -6.07
C LYS A 279 25.33 0.50 -4.57
N GLY A 280 25.28 -0.58 -3.77
CA GLY A 280 25.55 -0.50 -2.34
C GLY A 280 24.39 0.05 -1.49
N ALA A 281 23.25 0.37 -2.11
CA ALA A 281 22.13 0.95 -1.39
C ALA A 281 21.47 -0.04 -0.42
N LYS A 282 20.80 0.51 0.59
CA LYS A 282 19.92 -0.26 1.48
C LYS A 282 18.56 -0.42 0.84
N ILE A 283 17.98 -1.60 1.02
CA ILE A 283 16.64 -1.94 0.55
C ILE A 283 15.85 -2.49 1.72
N ILE A 284 14.69 -1.90 2.01
CA ILE A 284 13.81 -2.39 3.06
C ILE A 284 12.98 -3.55 2.53
N HIS A 285 12.81 -4.59 3.33
CA HIS A 285 11.83 -5.64 3.04
C HIS A 285 11.10 -6.05 4.32
N ASN A 286 9.83 -6.38 4.16
CA ASN A 286 9.03 -6.85 5.27
C ASN A 286 9.41 -8.29 5.67
N LEU A 287 9.27 -8.66 6.95
CA LEU A 287 9.70 -9.95 7.47
C LEU A 287 9.00 -11.18 6.89
N ILE A 288 7.86 -11.00 6.22
CA ILE A 288 7.08 -12.08 5.60
C ILE A 288 7.25 -12.13 4.07
N THR A 289 8.14 -11.32 3.49
CA THR A 289 8.53 -11.51 2.08
C THR A 289 9.36 -12.78 1.91
N SER A 290 9.37 -13.32 0.70
CA SER A 290 10.23 -14.45 0.32
C SER A 290 11.69 -14.26 0.74
N ARG A 291 12.38 -15.36 1.08
CA ARG A 291 13.85 -15.39 1.21
C ARG A 291 14.57 -14.94 -0.06
N ALA A 292 13.93 -15.06 -1.23
CA ALA A 292 14.49 -14.58 -2.48
C ALA A 292 14.80 -13.08 -2.44
N VAL A 293 14.01 -12.27 -1.70
CA VAL A 293 14.20 -10.81 -1.63
C VAL A 293 15.57 -10.44 -1.02
N PRO A 294 15.90 -10.80 0.24
CA PRO A 294 17.21 -10.48 0.81
C PRO A 294 18.37 -11.14 0.06
N GLU A 295 18.20 -12.33 -0.52
CA GLU A 295 19.22 -12.97 -1.34
C GLU A 295 19.55 -12.15 -2.59
N VAL A 296 18.52 -11.73 -3.33
CA VAL A 296 18.67 -10.90 -4.54
C VAL A 296 19.30 -9.56 -4.20
N ILE A 297 18.93 -8.96 -3.07
CA ILE A 297 19.56 -7.72 -2.61
C ILE A 297 21.07 -7.92 -2.39
N LEU A 298 21.47 -8.99 -1.69
CA LEU A 298 22.88 -9.29 -1.42
C LEU A 298 23.66 -9.62 -2.68
N GLU A 299 23.09 -10.43 -3.58
CA GLU A 299 23.70 -10.80 -4.87
C GLU A 299 23.97 -9.59 -5.76
N ASN A 300 23.16 -8.54 -5.65
CA ASN A 300 23.31 -7.29 -6.39
C ASN A 300 24.07 -6.21 -5.61
N GLY A 301 24.77 -6.61 -4.53
CA GLY A 301 25.65 -5.74 -3.75
C GLY A 301 24.93 -4.72 -2.88
N GLY A 302 23.64 -4.92 -2.61
CA GLY A 302 22.85 -4.11 -1.69
C GLY A 302 22.91 -4.62 -0.24
N THR A 303 22.26 -3.88 0.65
CA THR A 303 22.08 -4.28 2.07
C THR A 303 20.59 -4.44 2.37
N PRO A 304 20.10 -5.67 2.66
CA PRO A 304 18.72 -5.87 3.05
C PRO A 304 18.50 -5.37 4.48
N VAL A 305 17.41 -4.63 4.70
CA VAL A 305 16.97 -4.16 6.02
C VAL A 305 15.58 -4.72 6.27
N ARG A 306 15.48 -5.63 7.24
CA ARG A 306 14.23 -6.31 7.59
C ARG A 306 13.39 -5.45 8.53
N THR A 307 12.09 -5.31 8.26
CA THR A 307 11.14 -4.56 9.13
C THR A 307 9.84 -5.31 9.40
N ARG A 308 9.08 -4.82 10.38
CA ARG A 308 7.74 -5.30 10.78
C ARG A 308 6.70 -5.09 9.67
N VAL A 309 5.55 -5.77 9.72
CA VAL A 309 4.46 -5.54 8.76
C VAL A 309 3.83 -4.18 9.02
N GLY A 310 3.65 -3.37 7.98
CA GLY A 310 2.91 -2.11 8.07
C GLY A 310 3.63 -0.93 7.41
N HIS A 311 2.90 -0.23 6.55
CA HIS A 311 3.37 0.89 5.75
C HIS A 311 4.14 1.98 6.54
N SER A 312 3.69 2.32 7.75
CA SER A 312 4.32 3.35 8.59
C SER A 312 5.72 2.93 9.06
N PHE A 313 5.94 1.64 9.33
CA PHE A 313 7.26 1.14 9.73
C PHE A 313 8.23 1.15 8.55
N ILE A 314 7.77 0.84 7.34
CA ILE A 314 8.61 0.90 6.14
C ILE A 314 9.06 2.34 5.89
N LYS A 315 8.13 3.31 5.86
CA LYS A 315 8.47 4.73 5.63
C LYS A 315 9.44 5.26 6.69
N ALA A 316 9.21 4.91 7.96
CA ALA A 316 10.12 5.29 9.05
C ALA A 316 11.51 4.67 8.90
N GLU A 317 11.61 3.39 8.54
CA GLU A 317 12.87 2.70 8.35
C GLU A 317 13.63 3.24 7.13
N MET A 318 12.93 3.56 6.03
CA MET A 318 13.54 4.23 4.88
C MET A 318 14.15 5.57 5.27
N ALA A 319 13.41 6.40 6.01
CA ALA A 319 13.90 7.68 6.49
C ALA A 319 15.11 7.54 7.45
N ALA A 320 15.07 6.57 8.36
CA ALA A 320 16.14 6.34 9.34
C ALA A 320 17.42 5.77 8.70
N THR A 321 17.27 4.92 7.69
CA THR A 321 18.41 4.18 7.10
C THR A 321 18.95 4.80 5.82
N GLY A 322 18.18 5.67 5.17
CA GLY A 322 18.46 6.16 3.82
C GLY A 322 18.26 5.08 2.74
N ALA A 323 17.40 4.09 2.99
CA ALA A 323 17.09 3.08 1.99
C ALA A 323 16.40 3.70 0.78
N ILE A 324 16.75 3.21 -0.42
CA ILE A 324 16.27 3.81 -1.66
C ILE A 324 14.93 3.24 -2.12
N PHE A 325 14.62 2.04 -1.64
CA PHE A 325 13.42 1.28 -1.98
C PHE A 325 12.98 0.44 -0.78
N GLY A 326 11.68 0.22 -0.66
CA GLY A 326 11.08 -0.70 0.31
C GLY A 326 9.94 -1.49 -0.33
N GLY A 327 9.78 -2.76 0.03
CA GLY A 327 8.67 -3.59 -0.44
C GLY A 327 8.00 -4.39 0.66
N GLU A 328 6.68 -4.51 0.56
CA GLU A 328 5.83 -5.31 1.45
C GLU A 328 5.15 -6.47 0.73
N HIS A 329 4.82 -7.52 1.48
CA HIS A 329 4.08 -8.67 0.97
C HIS A 329 2.66 -8.31 0.50
N SER A 330 2.10 -7.19 0.99
CA SER A 330 0.77 -6.70 0.64
C SER A 330 0.71 -5.89 -0.67
N GLY A 331 1.81 -5.77 -1.42
CA GLY A 331 1.85 -5.05 -2.70
C GLY A 331 2.10 -3.55 -2.61
N HIS A 332 2.47 -3.03 -1.43
CA HIS A 332 3.00 -1.66 -1.31
C HIS A 332 4.50 -1.62 -1.62
N PHE A 333 4.88 -0.67 -2.48
CA PHE A 333 6.25 -0.47 -2.95
C PHE A 333 6.64 1.00 -2.83
N TYR A 334 7.69 1.28 -2.07
CA TYR A 334 8.08 2.62 -1.63
C TYR A 334 9.37 3.06 -2.29
N PHE A 335 9.44 4.32 -2.72
CA PHE A 335 10.58 4.83 -3.49
C PHE A 335 11.12 6.11 -2.87
N SER A 336 12.43 6.16 -2.61
CA SER A 336 13.08 7.36 -2.06
C SER A 336 12.94 8.58 -2.96
N ASP A 337 13.01 8.38 -4.28
CA ASP A 337 12.82 9.44 -5.29
C ASP A 337 11.35 9.90 -5.40
N PHE A 338 10.43 9.18 -4.75
CA PHE A 338 9.03 9.53 -4.60
C PHE A 338 8.69 9.81 -3.12
N TRP A 339 9.58 10.56 -2.44
CA TRP A 339 9.44 11.00 -1.04
C TRP A 339 9.26 9.88 0.00
N ASN A 340 9.83 8.69 -0.26
CA ASN A 340 9.60 7.46 0.52
C ASN A 340 8.10 7.06 0.57
N ALA A 341 7.29 7.58 -0.35
CA ALA A 341 5.90 7.19 -0.49
C ALA A 341 5.79 5.95 -1.39
N ASP A 342 4.69 5.24 -1.19
CA ASP A 342 4.26 4.13 -2.01
C ASP A 342 3.59 4.60 -3.29
N SER A 343 3.79 3.85 -4.38
CA SER A 343 3.09 4.05 -5.65
C SER A 343 2.92 2.74 -6.40
N GLY A 344 1.67 2.36 -6.63
CA GLY A 344 1.32 1.19 -7.44
C GLY A 344 1.71 1.40 -8.90
N MET A 345 1.49 2.61 -9.44
CA MET A 345 1.83 2.92 -10.82
C MET A 345 3.35 2.94 -11.05
N LEU A 346 4.14 3.42 -10.09
CA LEU A 346 5.60 3.38 -10.19
C LEU A 346 6.12 1.92 -10.16
N ALA A 347 5.53 1.07 -9.32
CA ALA A 347 5.82 -0.37 -9.33
C ALA A 347 5.49 -1.00 -10.69
N ALA A 348 4.33 -0.67 -11.28
CA ALA A 348 3.95 -1.12 -12.61
C ALA A 348 4.94 -0.66 -13.70
N LEU A 349 5.40 0.60 -13.65
CA LEU A 349 6.38 1.14 -14.58
C LEU A 349 7.73 0.40 -14.50
N HIS A 350 8.17 -0.01 -13.31
CA HIS A 350 9.37 -0.84 -13.18
C HIS A 350 9.24 -2.19 -13.88
N VAL A 351 8.07 -2.82 -13.84
CA VAL A 351 7.82 -4.09 -14.56
C VAL A 351 7.72 -3.86 -16.06
N ILE A 352 6.98 -2.82 -16.48
CA ILE A 352 6.88 -2.42 -17.88
C ILE A 352 8.26 -2.13 -18.47
N SER A 353 9.12 -1.43 -17.73
CA SER A 353 10.51 -1.17 -18.13
C SER A 353 11.31 -2.47 -18.27
N ALA A 354 11.22 -3.38 -17.29
CA ALA A 354 11.93 -4.66 -17.33
C ALA A 354 11.48 -5.52 -18.52
N LEU A 355 10.18 -5.60 -18.76
CA LEU A 355 9.57 -6.36 -19.86
C LEU A 355 9.85 -5.71 -21.22
N GLY A 356 9.71 -4.40 -21.29
CA GLY A 356 9.83 -3.60 -22.50
C GLY A 356 11.25 -3.50 -23.05
N ASN A 357 12.27 -3.66 -22.20
CA ASN A 357 13.68 -3.63 -22.59
C ASN A 357 14.24 -4.99 -23.00
N THR A 358 13.42 -6.04 -23.05
CA THR A 358 13.84 -7.38 -23.48
C THR A 358 12.85 -7.99 -24.48
N SER A 359 13.28 -9.04 -25.18
CA SER A 359 12.39 -9.85 -26.04
C SER A 359 11.78 -11.05 -25.30
N GLU A 360 12.17 -11.28 -24.05
CA GLU A 360 11.68 -12.39 -23.26
C GLU A 360 10.29 -12.07 -22.70
N PRO A 361 9.42 -13.07 -22.53
CA PRO A 361 8.14 -12.88 -21.87
C PRO A 361 8.32 -12.72 -20.35
N LEU A 362 7.31 -12.19 -19.66
CA LEU A 362 7.45 -11.78 -18.27
C LEU A 362 7.77 -12.97 -17.33
N SER A 363 7.16 -14.14 -17.56
CA SER A 363 7.43 -15.35 -16.77
C SER A 363 8.92 -15.76 -16.78
N GLU A 364 9.61 -15.57 -17.91
CA GLU A 364 11.04 -15.86 -18.07
C GLU A 364 11.90 -14.83 -17.31
N ILE A 365 11.55 -13.55 -17.42
CA ILE A 365 12.21 -12.45 -16.70
C ILE A 365 12.10 -12.64 -15.18
N LEU A 366 10.96 -13.16 -14.72
CA LEU A 366 10.66 -13.33 -13.29
C LEU A 366 11.25 -14.62 -12.70
N ARG A 367 11.59 -15.61 -13.54
CA ARG A 367 12.12 -16.92 -13.10
C ARG A 367 13.26 -16.83 -12.06
N PRO A 368 14.27 -15.95 -12.20
CA PRO A 368 15.38 -15.88 -11.22
C PRO A 368 14.95 -15.43 -9.81
N PHE A 369 13.77 -14.83 -9.68
CA PHE A 369 13.21 -14.34 -8.41
C PHE A 369 12.21 -15.33 -7.80
N ASN A 370 11.58 -16.18 -8.62
CA ASN A 370 10.66 -17.24 -8.20
C ASN A 370 11.42 -18.49 -7.70
N ARG A 371 12.12 -18.37 -6.56
CA ARG A 371 13.01 -19.42 -6.02
C ARG A 371 12.34 -20.41 -5.08
N TYR A 372 11.23 -20.03 -4.45
CA TYR A 372 10.60 -20.76 -3.36
C TYR A 372 9.10 -20.89 -3.56
N ILE A 373 8.48 -21.84 -2.84
CA ILE A 373 7.04 -22.06 -2.82
C ILE A 373 6.46 -21.41 -1.57
N GLU A 374 5.58 -20.44 -1.76
CA GLU A 374 4.85 -19.72 -0.70
C GLU A 374 3.47 -20.35 -0.46
N SER A 375 2.99 -20.38 0.78
CA SER A 375 1.64 -20.85 1.12
C SER A 375 0.54 -19.81 0.91
N GLY A 376 0.91 -18.53 0.71
CA GLY A 376 0.05 -17.39 1.00
C GLY A 376 -0.16 -17.18 2.52
N GLU A 377 -0.88 -16.11 2.88
CA GLU A 377 -1.30 -15.86 4.26
C GLU A 377 -2.55 -16.69 4.59
N ILE A 378 -2.49 -17.51 5.63
CA ILE A 378 -3.59 -18.37 6.07
C ILE A 378 -4.06 -17.91 7.45
N ASN A 379 -5.32 -17.46 7.51
CA ASN A 379 -5.96 -17.04 8.75
C ASN A 379 -6.61 -18.25 9.45
N SER A 380 -6.38 -18.39 10.75
CA SER A 380 -7.06 -19.37 11.61
C SER A 380 -7.66 -18.67 12.82
N GLN A 381 -8.99 -18.74 12.97
CA GLN A 381 -9.65 -18.29 14.19
C GLN A 381 -9.24 -19.19 15.35
N VAL A 382 -8.93 -18.58 16.48
CA VAL A 382 -8.47 -19.29 17.69
C VAL A 382 -9.05 -18.61 18.92
N GLU A 383 -9.41 -19.39 19.93
CA GLU A 383 -9.88 -18.84 21.21
C GLU A 383 -8.76 -18.09 21.93
N ASN A 384 -7.52 -18.62 21.85
CA ASN A 384 -6.35 -18.04 22.48
C ASN A 384 -5.12 -18.12 21.56
N ALA A 385 -4.78 -16.98 20.94
CA ALA A 385 -3.61 -16.87 20.06
C ALA A 385 -2.29 -17.20 20.77
N GLN A 386 -2.14 -16.83 22.05
CA GLN A 386 -0.91 -17.08 22.80
C GLN A 386 -0.70 -18.56 23.08
N GLU A 387 -1.79 -19.30 23.35
CA GLU A 387 -1.75 -20.74 23.54
C GLU A 387 -1.36 -21.46 22.24
N GLY A 388 -1.98 -21.08 21.12
CA GLY A 388 -1.63 -21.60 19.80
C GLY A 388 -0.15 -21.39 19.44
N ILE A 389 0.38 -20.18 19.66
CA ILE A 389 1.80 -19.87 19.47
C ILE A 389 2.68 -20.75 20.37
N SER A 390 2.27 -20.96 21.63
CA SER A 390 3.04 -21.76 22.60
C SER A 390 3.14 -23.23 22.19
N ARG A 391 2.05 -23.82 21.69
CA ARG A 391 2.05 -25.20 21.16
C ARG A 391 2.99 -25.35 19.96
N VAL A 392 2.93 -24.40 19.01
CA VAL A 392 3.82 -24.38 17.84
C VAL A 392 5.27 -24.23 18.28
N LYS A 393 5.57 -23.31 19.21
CA LYS A 393 6.92 -23.13 19.75
C LYS A 393 7.49 -24.43 20.32
N ALA A 394 6.72 -25.11 21.18
CA ALA A 394 7.14 -26.35 21.83
C ALA A 394 7.45 -27.49 20.82
N ALA A 395 6.73 -27.54 19.70
CA ALA A 395 6.92 -28.56 18.66
C ALA A 395 8.14 -28.31 17.75
N PHE A 396 8.53 -27.04 17.55
CA PHE A 396 9.55 -26.66 16.57
C PHE A 396 10.89 -26.23 17.16
N GLU A 397 10.91 -25.55 18.30
CA GLU A 397 12.15 -25.05 18.92
C GLU A 397 13.19 -26.15 19.23
N PRO A 398 12.82 -27.38 19.65
CA PRO A 398 13.80 -28.42 19.90
C PRO A 398 14.43 -29.03 18.64
N ARG A 399 13.95 -28.69 17.43
CA ARG A 399 14.41 -29.32 16.19
C ARG A 399 15.81 -28.82 15.81
N PRO A 400 16.73 -29.70 15.38
CA PRO A 400 18.06 -29.29 14.94
C PRO A 400 18.01 -28.29 13.78
N GLY A 401 18.82 -27.23 13.88
CA GLY A 401 18.94 -26.22 12.81
C GLY A 401 17.75 -25.25 12.70
N VAL A 402 16.84 -25.26 13.68
CA VAL A 402 15.76 -24.28 13.79
C VAL A 402 16.22 -23.06 14.60
N SER A 403 15.86 -21.87 14.13
CA SER A 403 16.04 -20.59 14.84
C SER A 403 14.70 -19.87 14.96
N LEU A 404 14.51 -19.16 16.06
CA LEU A 404 13.32 -18.35 16.31
C LEU A 404 13.68 -16.87 16.37
N ASP A 405 12.83 -16.02 15.79
CA ASP A 405 12.86 -14.58 15.97
C ASP A 405 11.45 -14.03 16.25
N TYR A 406 11.40 -12.90 16.94
CA TYR A 406 10.16 -12.29 17.45
C TYR A 406 9.99 -10.84 17.01
N LEU A 407 10.49 -10.51 15.82
CA LEU A 407 10.40 -9.14 15.29
C LEU A 407 8.94 -8.68 15.14
N ASP A 408 8.08 -9.59 14.66
CA ASP A 408 6.64 -9.40 14.50
C ASP A 408 5.94 -10.77 14.48
N GLY A 409 5.28 -11.13 15.58
CA GLY A 409 4.86 -12.51 15.82
C GLY A 409 6.05 -13.43 16.11
N MET A 410 5.91 -14.73 15.77
CA MET A 410 6.98 -15.72 15.90
C MET A 410 7.37 -16.22 14.53
N THR A 411 8.59 -15.92 14.10
CA THR A 411 9.19 -16.53 12.90
C THR A 411 10.05 -17.71 13.31
N VAL A 412 9.82 -18.84 12.66
CA VAL A 412 10.60 -20.07 12.82
C VAL A 412 11.28 -20.37 11.50
N SER A 413 12.61 -20.45 11.50
CA SER A 413 13.42 -20.64 10.30
C SER A 413 14.31 -21.87 10.40
N ALA A 414 14.38 -22.64 9.31
CA ALA A 414 15.34 -23.69 9.09
C ALA A 414 16.02 -23.51 7.71
N LYS A 415 16.94 -24.40 7.33
CA LYS A 415 17.68 -24.29 6.06
C LYS A 415 16.75 -24.22 4.82
N GLU A 416 15.74 -25.07 4.75
CA GLU A 416 14.91 -25.25 3.53
C GLU A 416 13.51 -24.65 3.63
N TRP A 417 13.14 -24.11 4.79
CA TRP A 417 11.80 -23.59 5.03
C TRP A 417 11.81 -22.56 6.15
N TRP A 418 10.79 -21.71 6.17
CA TRP A 418 10.44 -20.89 7.33
C TRP A 418 8.93 -20.73 7.40
N PHE A 419 8.46 -20.28 8.56
CA PHE A 419 7.12 -19.74 8.69
C PHE A 419 7.10 -18.56 9.67
N ASN A 420 6.13 -17.67 9.49
CA ASN A 420 5.77 -16.63 10.46
C ASN A 420 4.36 -16.90 10.98
N LEU A 421 4.19 -16.81 12.30
CA LEU A 421 2.91 -16.96 12.97
C LEU A 421 2.64 -15.70 13.80
N ARG A 422 1.64 -14.91 13.39
CA ARG A 422 1.35 -13.59 13.95
C ARG A 422 -0.09 -13.52 14.46
N ALA A 423 -0.29 -12.95 15.65
CA ALA A 423 -1.64 -12.65 16.13
C ALA A 423 -2.21 -11.43 15.40
N SER A 424 -3.50 -11.47 15.07
CA SER A 424 -4.18 -10.25 14.62
C SER A 424 -4.29 -9.25 15.78
N ASN A 425 -4.13 -7.98 15.47
CA ASN A 425 -4.29 -6.89 16.44
C ASN A 425 -5.76 -6.60 16.75
N THR A 426 -6.68 -7.04 15.89
CA THR A 426 -8.10 -6.64 15.94
C THR A 426 -9.07 -7.81 16.07
N GLU A 427 -8.61 -9.03 15.82
CA GLU A 427 -9.46 -10.23 15.77
C GLU A 427 -8.79 -11.39 16.52
N PRO A 428 -9.57 -12.33 17.11
CA PRO A 428 -9.05 -13.53 17.75
C PRO A 428 -8.60 -14.56 16.71
N LEU A 429 -7.54 -14.22 15.95
CA LEU A 429 -7.00 -15.07 14.89
C LEU A 429 -5.47 -15.08 14.89
N LEU A 430 -4.91 -16.18 14.39
CA LEU A 430 -3.51 -16.33 14.04
C LEU A 430 -3.35 -16.37 12.52
N ARG A 431 -2.36 -15.62 12.02
CA ARG A 431 -1.97 -15.54 10.61
C ARG A 431 -0.71 -16.35 10.40
N LEU A 432 -0.74 -17.27 9.44
CA LEU A 432 0.38 -18.13 9.09
C LEU A 432 0.85 -17.83 7.66
N ASN A 433 2.13 -17.54 7.50
CA ASN A 433 2.83 -17.57 6.22
C ASN A 433 3.90 -18.65 6.27
N VAL A 434 3.99 -19.49 5.23
CA VAL A 434 5.00 -20.54 5.10
C VAL A 434 5.68 -20.42 3.75
N GLU A 435 6.98 -20.64 3.73
CA GLU A 435 7.75 -20.77 2.50
C GLU A 435 8.71 -21.96 2.60
N ALA A 436 8.88 -22.70 1.51
CA ALA A 436 9.88 -23.75 1.43
C ALA A 436 10.49 -23.91 0.04
N ALA A 437 11.60 -24.65 -0.03
CA ALA A 437 12.29 -24.99 -1.27
C ALA A 437 11.52 -25.96 -2.20
N SER A 438 10.49 -26.65 -1.70
CA SER A 438 9.64 -27.52 -2.51
C SER A 438 8.19 -27.45 -2.04
N ASP A 439 7.27 -27.77 -2.95
CA ASP A 439 5.83 -27.79 -2.67
C ASP A 439 5.48 -28.82 -1.58
N GLU A 440 6.10 -30.01 -1.61
CA GLU A 440 5.90 -31.04 -0.59
C GLU A 440 6.36 -30.56 0.78
N LYS A 441 7.50 -29.86 0.86
CA LYS A 441 8.02 -29.32 2.11
C LYS A 441 7.14 -28.20 2.64
N MET A 442 6.72 -27.28 1.77
CA MET A 442 5.83 -26.17 2.13
C MET A 442 4.52 -26.73 2.71
N LYS A 443 3.87 -27.64 1.99
CA LYS A 443 2.62 -28.29 2.44
C LYS A 443 2.80 -29.02 3.77
N SER A 444 3.87 -29.79 3.93
CA SER A 444 4.17 -30.50 5.17
C SER A 444 4.31 -29.57 6.38
N ILE A 445 5.07 -28.47 6.25
CA ILE A 445 5.27 -27.51 7.36
C ILE A 445 3.97 -26.76 7.64
N ARG A 446 3.28 -26.30 6.60
CA ARG A 446 1.98 -25.63 6.72
C ARG A 446 0.98 -26.49 7.48
N ASP A 447 0.79 -27.74 7.05
CA ASP A 447 -0.23 -28.62 7.62
C ASP A 447 0.08 -28.98 9.08
N GLU A 448 1.36 -29.18 9.41
CA GLU A 448 1.82 -29.39 10.78
C GLU A 448 1.51 -28.17 11.67
N VAL A 449 1.91 -26.97 11.25
CA VAL A 449 1.65 -25.74 12.02
C VAL A 449 0.14 -25.51 12.18
N LEU A 450 -0.65 -25.66 11.10
CA LEU A 450 -2.10 -25.48 11.17
C LEU A 450 -2.77 -26.47 12.11
N SER A 451 -2.31 -27.73 12.16
CA SER A 451 -2.82 -28.71 13.10
C SER A 451 -2.62 -28.26 14.56
N LEU A 452 -1.44 -27.74 14.90
CA LEU A 452 -1.10 -27.27 16.25
C LEU A 452 -1.87 -25.99 16.62
N VAL A 453 -2.04 -25.10 15.64
CA VAL A 453 -2.80 -23.85 15.81
C VAL A 453 -4.27 -24.14 16.08
N ARG A 454 -4.86 -25.12 15.37
CA ARG A 454 -6.30 -25.45 15.43
C ARG A 454 -6.65 -26.56 16.43
N SER A 455 -5.67 -27.04 17.20
CA SER A 455 -5.85 -28.03 18.27
C SER A 455 -6.40 -27.45 19.56
#